data_AF-A0A973GJ01-F1
#
_entry.id   AF-A0A973GJ01-F1
#
_cell.length_a   1.000
_cell.length_b   1.000
_cell.length_c   1.000
_cell.angle_alpha   90.00
_cell.angle_beta   90.00
_cell.angle_gamma   90.00
#
_symmetry.space_group_name_H-M   'P 1'
#
loop_
_entity.id
_entity.type
_entity.pdbx_description
1 polymer ?
#
loop_
_entity_poly.entity_id
_entity_poly.type
_entity_poly.pdbx_seq_one_letter_code
_entity_poly.pdbx_strand_id
1 'polypeptide(L)' 'MNTKDIRLSTDPDMAGSYAAMQRAGKAAIDLAIRTNTAIITMVEGKVVRLTAKDLIKRRQAESKTAKAKSK' A
#
# COMPACT_ATOMS: atom_id res chain seq x y z
N MET A 1 -2.54 11.72 19.92
CA MET A 1 -2.31 12.44 18.64
C MET A 1 -3.66 12.63 17.98
N ASN A 2 -4.08 13.88 17.72
CA ASN A 2 -5.35 14.16 17.05
C ASN A 2 -5.16 14.02 15.53
N THR A 3 -5.18 12.79 15.02
CA THR A 3 -5.00 12.46 13.60
C THR A 3 -6.33 12.65 12.87
N LYS A 4 -6.67 13.89 12.51
CA LYS A 4 -7.74 14.11 11.55
C LYS A 4 -7.36 13.40 10.24
N ASP A 5 -8.30 12.64 9.69
CA ASP A 5 -8.09 11.95 8.41
C ASP A 5 -7.77 12.99 7.33
N ILE A 6 -6.61 12.86 6.67
CA ILE A 6 -6.15 13.77 5.62
C ILE A 6 -7.14 13.87 4.45
N ARG A 7 -7.96 12.83 4.27
CA ARG A 7 -8.99 12.78 3.23
C ARG A 7 -10.14 13.76 3.48
N LEU A 8 -10.31 14.19 4.73
CA LEU A 8 -11.35 15.13 5.16
C LEU A 8 -10.83 16.58 5.20
N SER A 9 -9.59 16.82 4.73
CA SER A 9 -9.06 18.17 4.66
C SER A 9 -9.84 19.01 3.66
N THR A 10 -10.07 20.27 4.01
CA THR A 10 -10.65 21.28 3.09
C THR A 10 -9.63 21.67 2.01
N ASP A 11 -8.35 21.47 2.28
CA ASP A 11 -7.27 21.65 1.31
C ASP A 11 -7.31 20.51 0.27
N PRO A 12 -7.55 20.83 -1.03
CA PRO A 12 -7.64 19.84 -2.09
C PRO A 12 -6.35 19.03 -2.30
N ASP A 13 -5.18 19.64 -2.08
CA ASP A 13 -3.89 18.96 -2.23
C ASP A 13 -3.69 17.94 -1.11
N MET A 14 -4.06 18.29 0.12
CA MET A 14 -4.01 17.33 1.24
C MET A 14 -5.01 16.18 1.05
N ALA A 15 -6.24 16.47 0.62
CA ALA A 15 -7.24 15.44 0.35
C ALA A 15 -6.81 14.53 -0.81
N GLY A 16 -6.26 15.12 -1.88
CA GLY A 16 -5.76 14.40 -3.06
C GLY A 16 -4.48 13.60 -2.80
N SER A 17 -3.65 14.02 -1.83
CA SER A 17 -2.39 13.37 -1.47
C SER A 17 -2.58 11.92 -1.03
N TYR A 18 -3.73 11.58 -0.43
CA TYR A 18 -4.03 10.20 -0.08
C TYR A 18 -4.02 9.25 -1.30
N ALA A 19 -4.71 9.65 -2.37
CA ALA A 19 -4.74 8.87 -3.62
C ALA A 19 -3.35 8.83 -4.28
N ALA A 20 -2.57 9.92 -4.19
CA ALA A 20 -1.20 9.95 -4.67
C ALA A 20 -0.30 8.95 -3.93
N MET A 21 -0.39 8.89 -2.60
CA MET A 21 0.36 7.92 -1.79
C MET A 21 -0.03 6.47 -2.10
N GLN A 22 -1.32 6.18 -2.31
CA GLN A 22 -1.74 4.85 -2.73
C GLN A 22 -1.14 4.43 -4.08
N ARG A 23 -1.14 5.35 -5.06
CA ARG A 23 -0.50 5.11 -6.37
C ARG A 23 1.00 4.89 -6.22
N ALA A 24 1.68 5.71 -5.42
CA ALA A 24 3.11 5.58 -5.15
C ALA A 24 3.44 4.23 -4.49
N GLY A 25 2.65 3.80 -3.50
CA GLY A 25 2.81 2.50 -2.87
C GLY A 25 2.66 1.34 -3.85
N LYS A 26 1.67 1.39 -4.74
CA LYS A 26 1.49 0.38 -5.78
C LYS A 26 2.68 0.34 -6.76
N ALA A 27 3.14 1.50 -7.21
CA ALA A 27 4.30 1.60 -8.09
C ALA A 27 5.59 1.07 -7.43
N ALA A 28 5.78 1.33 -6.13
CA ALA A 28 6.91 0.80 -5.36
C ALA A 28 6.87 -0.73 -5.26
N ILE A 29 5.69 -1.32 -5.01
CA ILE A 29 5.51 -2.78 -4.99
C ILE A 29 5.81 -3.37 -6.37
N ASP A 30 5.27 -2.79 -7.45
CA ASP A 30 5.51 -3.27 -8.81
C ASP A 30 6.99 -3.16 -9.21
N LEU A 31 7.68 -2.08 -8.79
CA LEU A 31 9.12 -1.94 -8.98
C LEU A 31 9.89 -3.00 -8.21
N ALA A 32 9.61 -3.19 -6.92
CA ALA A 32 10.31 -4.15 -6.07
C ALA A 32 10.19 -5.59 -6.57
N ILE A 33 9.01 -5.97 -7.09
CA ILE A 33 8.81 -7.27 -7.73
C ILE A 33 9.67 -7.39 -9.00
N ARG A 34 9.66 -6.38 -9.87
CA ARG A 34 10.43 -6.39 -11.14
C ARG A 34 11.93 -6.45 -10.91
N THR A 35 12.46 -5.74 -9.91
CA THR A 35 13.90 -5.67 -9.63
C THR A 35 14.36 -6.69 -8.60
N ASN A 36 13.47 -7.57 -8.13
CA ASN A 36 13.75 -8.55 -7.07
C ASN A 36 14.36 -7.90 -5.81
N THR A 37 13.85 -6.72 -5.42
CA THR A 37 14.28 -6.01 -4.22
C THR A 37 13.25 -6.15 -3.10
N ALA A 38 13.66 -5.83 -1.88
CA ALA A 38 12.80 -5.87 -0.71
C ALA A 38 12.30 -4.48 -0.33
N ILE A 39 11.08 -4.40 0.20
CA ILE A 39 10.51 -3.19 0.81
C ILE A 39 10.59 -3.34 2.32
N ILE A 40 11.14 -2.34 3.00
CA ILE A 40 11.08 -2.23 4.46
C ILE A 40 9.91 -1.31 4.80
N THR A 41 8.96 -1.80 5.59
CA THR A 41 7.77 -1.05 5.96
C THR A 41 7.35 -1.36 7.39
N MET A 42 6.46 -0.54 7.95
CA MET A 42 5.89 -0.76 9.28
C MET A 42 4.55 -1.49 9.17
N VAL A 43 4.45 -2.66 9.80
CA VAL A 43 3.20 -3.42 9.94
C VAL A 43 2.96 -3.61 11.43
N GLU A 44 1.79 -3.17 11.91
CA GLU A 44 1.41 -3.31 13.34
C GLU A 44 2.48 -2.73 14.30
N GLY A 45 3.09 -1.60 13.92
CA GLY A 45 4.12 -0.93 14.72
C GLY A 45 5.50 -1.61 14.71
N LYS A 46 5.68 -2.69 13.93
CA LYS A 46 6.97 -3.37 13.77
C LYS A 46 7.56 -3.10 12.39
N VAL A 47 8.87 -2.88 12.34
CA VAL A 47 9.60 -2.80 11.08
C VAL A 47 9.73 -4.20 10.49
N VAL A 48 9.14 -4.40 9.31
CA VAL A 48 9.11 -5.68 8.61
C VAL A 48 9.76 -5.51 7.24
N ARG A 49 10.61 -6.47 6.89
CA ARG A 49 11.19 -6.59 5.55
C ARG A 49 10.33 -7.53 4.72
N LEU A 50 9.78 -7.04 3.60
CA LEU A 50 8.99 -7.81 2.66
C LEU A 50 9.82 -8.05 1.40
N THR A 51 10.07 -9.32 1.08
CA THR A 51 10.79 -9.67 -0.16
C THR A 51 9.84 -9.63 -1.37
N ALA A 52 10.40 -9.61 -2.58
CA ALA A 52 9.60 -9.72 -3.81
C ALA A 52 8.65 -10.93 -3.80
N LYS A 53 9.09 -12.07 -3.25
CA LYS A 53 8.23 -13.27 -3.10
C LYS A 53 7.05 -13.04 -2.16
N ASP A 54 7.27 -12.33 -1.05
CA ASP A 54 6.21 -12.01 -0.09
C ASP A 54 5.20 -11.03 -0.67
N LEU A 55 5.67 -10.05 -1.45
CA LEU A 55 4.83 -9.08 -2.14
C LEU A 55 3.94 -9.75 -3.20
N ILE A 56 4.46 -10.71 -3.96
CA ILE A 56 3.67 -11.50 -4.91
C ILE A 56 2.57 -12.30 -4.19
N LYS A 57 2.91 -12.97 -3.09
CA LYS A 57 1.94 -13.73 -2.29
C LYS A 57 0.82 -12.82 -1.75
N ARG A 58 1.16 -11.65 -1.21
CA ARG A 58 0.18 -10.66 -0.75
C ARG A 58 -0.76 -10.21 -1.87
N ARG A 59 -0.23 -9.87 -3.05
CA ARG A 59 -1.04 -9.46 -4.21
C ARG A 59 -2.02 -10.56 -4.66
N GLN A 60 -1.59 -11.82 -4.62
CA GLN A 60 -2.45 -12.95 -4.94
C GLN A 60 -3.55 -13.16 -3.89
N ALA A 61 -3.25 -12.94 -2.60
CA ALA A 61 -4.26 -12.98 -1.55
C ALA A 61 -5.30 -11.86 -1.72
N GLU A 62 -4.85 -10.61 -1.93
CA GLU A 62 -5.72 -9.45 -2.12
C GLU A 62 -6.65 -9.58 -3.33
N SER A 63 -6.14 -10.10 -4.45
CA SER A 63 -6.95 -10.31 -5.66
C SER A 63 -8.01 -11.41 -5.48
N LYS A 64 -7.74 -12.43 -4.65
CA LYS A 64 -8.75 -13.43 -4.25
C LYS A 64 -9.83 -12.81 -3.35
N THR A 65 -9.44 -11.97 -2.39
CA THR A 65 -10.40 -11.29 -1.50
C THR A 65 -11.26 -10.28 -2.25
N ALA A 66 -10.70 -9.55 -3.23
CA ALA A 66 -11.43 -8.60 -4.06
C ALA A 66 -12.48 -9.30 -4.96
N LYS A 67 -12.14 -10.46 -5.54
CA LYS A 67 -13.10 -11.27 -6.31
C LYS A 67 -14.23 -11.84 -5.45
N ALA A 68 -13.95 -12.20 -4.19
CA ALA A 68 -14.97 -12.71 -3.27
C ALA A 68 -15.96 -11.65 -2.79
N LYS A 69 -15.59 -10.36 -2.78
CA LYS A 69 -16.49 -9.24 -2.41
C LYS A 69 -17.36 -8.70 -3.55
N SER A 70 -17.14 -9.19 -4.78
CA SER A 70 -17.86 -8.77 -6.00
C SER A 70 -18.92 -9.78 -6.43
N LYS A 71 -19.20 -10.80 -5.62
CA LYS A 71 -20.20 -11.85 -5.85
C LYS A 71 -21.18 -11.86 -4.68
#